data_AF-A0A5C6BIQ0-F1
#
_entry.id   AF-A0A5C6BIQ0-F1
#
_cell.length_a   1.000
_cell.length_b   1.000
_cell.length_c   1.000
_cell.angle_alpha   90.00
_cell.angle_beta   90.00
_cell.angle_gamma   90.00
#
_symmetry.space_group_name_H-M   'P 1'
#
loop_
_entity.id
_entity.type
_entity.pdbx_description
1 polymer ?
#
loop_
_entity_poly.entity_id
_entity_poly.type
_entity_poly.pdbx_seq_one_letter_code
_entity_poly.pdbx_strand_id
1 'polypeptide(L)'
;MSLSKSVAAMLLPLALTVLFATGCSNGPPADKPVDVVYRCSETGNYVSAPPQPVPAVNPHTGRATLQRALYCPQCQHWYVVPPPNVHNGPVAGYLCPQHKLAMQEQGPLPE
;
A
#
# COMPACT_ATOMS: atom_id res chain seq x y z
N MET A 1 71.20 -44.77 3.80
CA MET A 1 69.99 -45.28 4.48
C MET A 1 68.83 -44.43 4.00
N SER A 2 68.02 -44.98 3.09
CA SER A 2 66.90 -44.31 2.43
C SER A 2 65.60 -44.84 3.04
N LEU A 3 64.75 -43.96 3.58
CA LEU A 3 63.50 -44.34 4.24
C LEU A 3 62.31 -43.95 3.37
N SER A 4 61.79 -44.94 2.65
CA SER A 4 60.45 -44.96 2.08
C SER A 4 59.39 -45.12 3.17
N LYS A 5 58.27 -44.40 3.08
CA LYS A 5 56.96 -44.88 3.56
C LYS A 5 55.80 -44.05 2.98
N SER A 6 55.04 -44.71 2.11
CA SER A 6 53.73 -44.34 1.59
C SER A 6 52.68 -44.24 2.70
N VAL A 7 51.72 -43.32 2.56
CA VAL A 7 50.41 -43.44 3.24
C VAL A 7 49.30 -43.19 2.22
N ALA A 8 48.31 -44.06 2.31
CA ALA A 8 47.31 -44.40 1.34
C ALA A 8 46.18 -43.36 1.20
N ALA A 9 45.54 -43.43 0.04
CA ALA A 9 44.34 -42.71 -0.36
C ALA A 9 43.18 -42.88 0.63
N MET A 10 42.57 -41.77 1.04
CA MET A 10 41.27 -41.72 1.71
C MET A 10 40.21 -41.30 0.69
N LEU A 11 39.41 -42.27 0.25
CA LEU A 11 38.17 -42.08 -0.51
C LEU A 11 37.01 -41.93 0.49
N LEU A 12 36.31 -40.79 0.47
CA LEU A 12 35.05 -40.60 1.18
C LEU A 12 34.04 -39.96 0.19
N PRO A 13 33.04 -40.68 -0.35
CA PRO A 13 32.02 -40.08 -1.20
C PRO A 13 30.93 -39.47 -0.31
N LEU A 14 30.89 -38.13 -0.25
CA LEU A 14 29.83 -37.35 0.37
C LEU A 14 28.58 -37.42 -0.52
N ALA A 15 27.63 -38.29 -0.18
CA ALA A 15 26.35 -38.40 -0.87
C ALA A 15 25.46 -37.18 -0.53
N LEU A 16 25.52 -36.16 -1.37
CA LEU A 16 24.67 -34.97 -1.35
C LEU A 16 23.37 -35.26 -2.14
N THR A 17 22.39 -35.89 -1.52
CA THR A 17 21.04 -36.07 -2.10
C THR A 17 20.17 -34.87 -1.77
N VAL A 18 20.01 -34.02 -2.78
CA VAL A 18 19.22 -32.80 -2.76
C VAL A 18 17.73 -33.15 -2.90
N LEU A 19 16.97 -33.12 -1.81
CA LEU A 19 15.51 -33.13 -1.86
C LEU A 19 14.99 -31.69 -2.10
N PHE A 20 14.86 -31.30 -3.37
CA PHE A 20 14.02 -30.17 -3.75
C PHE A 20 12.55 -30.61 -3.70
N ALA A 21 11.91 -30.45 -2.55
CA ALA A 21 10.45 -30.49 -2.48
C ALA A 21 9.90 -29.25 -3.20
N THR A 22 9.24 -29.47 -4.33
CA THR A 22 8.50 -28.44 -5.08
C THR A 22 7.32 -27.96 -4.24
N GLY A 23 7.51 -26.83 -3.55
CA GLY A 23 6.45 -26.13 -2.83
C GLY A 23 5.44 -25.51 -3.78
N CYS A 24 4.25 -26.11 -3.87
CA CYS A 24 3.05 -25.42 -4.34
C CYS A 24 2.30 -24.88 -3.12
N SER A 25 2.75 -23.74 -2.58
CA SER A 25 1.96 -22.99 -1.59
C SER A 25 0.98 -22.09 -2.35
N ASN A 26 -0.28 -22.50 -2.42
CA ASN A 26 -1.38 -21.56 -2.67
C ASN A 26 -1.47 -20.64 -1.45
N GLY A 27 -0.71 -19.54 -1.48
CA GLY A 27 -0.80 -18.52 -0.46
C GLY A 27 -2.22 -17.93 -0.40
N PRO A 28 -2.67 -17.47 0.77
CA PRO A 28 -3.97 -16.81 0.87
C PRO A 28 -4.04 -15.62 -0.10
N PRO A 29 -5.21 -15.35 -0.72
CA PRO A 29 -5.36 -14.21 -1.60
C PRO A 29 -4.96 -12.93 -0.84
N ALA A 30 -4.06 -12.14 -1.44
CA ALA A 30 -3.65 -10.87 -0.88
C ALA A 30 -4.87 -9.94 -0.78
N ASP A 31 -5.11 -9.39 0.42
CA ASP A 31 -6.14 -8.37 0.63
C ASP A 31 -5.87 -7.20 -0.32
N LYS A 32 -6.82 -6.94 -1.24
CA LYS A 32 -6.71 -5.79 -2.14
C LYS A 32 -6.93 -4.52 -1.30
N PRO A 33 -6.07 -3.50 -1.45
CA PRO A 33 -6.30 -2.23 -0.77
C PRO A 33 -7.66 -1.66 -1.19
N VAL A 34 -8.44 -1.20 -0.20
CA VAL A 34 -9.73 -0.56 -0.41
C VAL A 34 -9.49 0.82 -1.04
N ASP A 35 -10.18 1.09 -2.14
CA ASP A 35 -10.11 2.39 -2.82
C ASP A 35 -10.61 3.52 -1.91
N VAL A 36 -10.02 4.71 -2.11
CA VAL A 36 -10.33 5.93 -1.37
C VAL A 36 -10.75 7.02 -2.34
N VAL A 37 -11.42 8.05 -1.82
CA VAL A 37 -11.89 9.15 -2.65
C VAL A 37 -10.90 10.32 -2.63
N TYR A 38 -10.63 10.86 -3.81
CA TYR A 38 -9.89 12.08 -4.01
C TYR A 38 -10.78 13.15 -4.63
N ARG A 39 -10.47 14.41 -4.34
CA ARG A 39 -10.98 15.58 -5.05
C ARG A 39 -9.85 16.22 -5.86
N CYS A 40 -10.08 16.50 -7.13
CA CYS A 40 -9.16 17.29 -7.94
C CYS A 40 -9.24 18.76 -7.54
N SER A 41 -8.12 19.38 -7.18
CA SER A 41 -8.07 20.81 -6.83
C SER A 41 -8.33 21.75 -8.01
N GLU A 42 -8.10 21.28 -9.23
CA GLU A 42 -8.29 22.08 -10.46
C GLU A 42 -9.72 22.00 -11.00
N THR A 43 -10.30 20.80 -11.01
CA THR A 43 -11.62 20.57 -11.64
C THR A 43 -12.75 20.47 -10.62
N GLY A 44 -12.44 20.23 -9.34
CA GLY A 44 -13.44 19.97 -8.30
C GLY A 44 -14.05 18.57 -8.33
N ASN A 45 -13.78 17.78 -9.37
CA ASN A 45 -14.33 16.43 -9.53
C ASN A 45 -13.79 15.45 -8.49
N TYR A 46 -14.61 14.47 -8.15
CA TYR A 46 -14.24 13.38 -7.25
C TYR A 46 -13.90 12.11 -8.04
N VAL A 47 -12.90 11.37 -7.58
CA VAL A 47 -12.49 10.09 -8.17
C VAL A 47 -12.20 9.08 -7.07
N SER A 48 -12.57 7.82 -7.29
CA SER A 48 -12.19 6.69 -6.44
C SER A 48 -10.97 5.99 -7.05
N ALA A 49 -9.93 5.78 -6.24
CA ALA A 49 -8.69 5.14 -6.68
C ALA A 49 -7.94 4.55 -5.48
N PRO A 50 -6.94 3.68 -5.71
CA PRO A 50 -6.11 3.17 -4.64
C PRO A 50 -5.46 4.28 -3.79
N PRO A 51 -5.17 4.01 -2.50
CA PRO A 51 -4.44 4.97 -1.66
C PRO A 51 -3.06 5.31 -2.26
N GLN A 52 -2.75 6.60 -2.36
CA GLN A 52 -1.52 7.17 -2.91
C GLN A 52 -1.09 8.37 -2.05
N PRO A 53 0.21 8.72 -2.01
CA PRO A 53 0.66 9.96 -1.40
C PRO A 53 -0.02 11.18 -2.03
N VAL A 54 -0.42 12.14 -1.20
CA VAL A 54 -1.08 13.37 -1.67
C VAL A 54 -0.12 14.58 -1.66
N PRO A 55 -0.22 15.48 -2.65
CA PRO A 55 -1.16 15.44 -3.77
C PRO A 55 -0.81 14.33 -4.78
N ALA A 56 -1.81 13.52 -5.16
CA ALA A 56 -1.66 12.43 -6.10
C ALA A 56 -1.86 12.91 -7.55
N VAL A 57 -1.34 12.15 -8.52
CA VAL A 57 -1.45 12.49 -9.95
C VAL A 57 -2.87 12.26 -10.44
N ASN A 58 -3.47 13.29 -11.03
CA ASN A 58 -4.74 13.18 -11.74
C ASN A 58 -4.51 12.51 -13.10
N PRO A 59 -5.13 11.35 -13.39
CA PRO A 59 -4.90 10.61 -14.63
C PRO A 59 -5.35 11.37 -15.89
N HIS A 60 -6.27 12.33 -15.77
CA HIS A 60 -6.76 13.12 -16.89
C HIS A 60 -5.83 14.29 -17.25
N THR A 61 -5.13 14.86 -16.28
CA THR A 61 -4.29 16.05 -16.49
C THR A 61 -2.78 15.77 -16.40
N GLY A 62 -2.39 14.63 -15.83
CA GLY A 62 -0.98 14.27 -15.58
C GLY A 62 -0.32 15.09 -14.47
N ARG A 63 -1.06 15.95 -13.76
CA ARG A 63 -0.55 16.84 -12.70
C ARG A 63 -0.91 16.30 -11.31
N ALA A 64 -0.07 16.57 -10.31
CA ALA A 64 -0.31 16.21 -8.92
C ALA A 64 -1.35 17.14 -8.26
N THR A 65 -2.64 16.87 -8.51
CA THR A 65 -3.76 17.76 -8.13
C THR A 65 -4.85 17.04 -7.34
N LEU A 66 -4.72 15.74 -7.10
CA LEU A 66 -5.69 14.97 -6.33
C LEU A 66 -5.38 15.06 -4.82
N GLN A 67 -6.35 15.53 -4.05
CA GLN A 67 -6.29 15.59 -2.59
C GLN A 67 -7.26 14.57 -1.99
N ARG A 68 -6.87 13.87 -0.93
CA ARG A 68 -7.72 12.86 -0.29
C ARG A 68 -8.95 13.56 0.30
N ALA A 69 -10.10 12.90 0.24
CA ALA A 69 -11.35 13.42 0.80
C ALA A 69 -11.98 12.40 1.76
N LEU A 70 -12.70 12.90 2.76
CA LEU A 70 -13.47 12.11 3.71
C LEU A 70 -14.93 12.52 3.70
N TYR A 71 -15.81 11.54 3.78
CA TYR A 71 -17.25 11.73 3.75
C TYR A 71 -17.82 11.95 5.15
N CYS A 72 -18.60 13.01 5.32
CA CYS A 72 -19.42 13.18 6.52
C CYS A 72 -20.85 12.69 6.24
N PRO A 73 -21.31 11.61 6.89
CA PRO A 73 -22.65 11.08 6.66
C PRO A 73 -23.77 12.01 7.14
N GLN A 74 -23.49 12.87 8.13
CA GLN A 74 -24.46 13.86 8.62
C GLN A 74 -24.61 15.05 7.66
N CYS A 75 -23.50 15.53 7.09
CA CYS A 75 -23.55 16.59 6.07
C CYS A 75 -23.95 16.07 4.69
N GLN A 76 -23.82 14.75 4.47
CA GLN A 76 -23.84 14.13 3.15
C GLN A 76 -22.86 14.80 2.18
N HIS A 77 -21.65 15.08 2.66
CA HIS A 77 -20.66 15.90 1.94
C HIS A 77 -19.24 15.40 2.12
N TRP A 78 -18.42 15.60 1.09
CA TRP A 78 -17.00 15.24 1.07
C TRP A 78 -16.11 16.43 1.42
N TYR A 79 -15.29 16.27 2.45
CA TYR A 79 -14.32 17.28 2.89
C TYR A 79 -12.91 16.89 2.48
N VAL A 80 -12.15 17.83 1.93
CA VAL A 80 -10.74 17.62 1.58
C VAL A 80 -9.89 17.53 2.85
N VAL A 81 -9.01 16.55 2.88
CA VAL A 81 -8.00 16.38 3.91
C VAL A 81 -6.74 17.14 3.50
N PRO A 82 -6.23 18.06 4.35
CA PRO A 82 -4.95 18.71 4.13
C PRO A 82 -3.83 17.70 3.89
N PRO A 83 -2.89 18.00 2.98
CA PRO A 83 -1.75 17.14 2.73
C PRO A 83 -0.83 17.04 3.96
N PRO A 84 -0.02 15.97 4.08
CA PRO A 84 0.81 15.70 5.25
C PRO A 84 1.76 16.83 5.64
N ASN A 85 2.27 17.59 4.65
CA ASN A 85 3.15 18.73 4.89
C ASN A 85 2.47 19.89 5.65
N VAL A 86 1.14 19.91 5.70
CA VAL A 86 0.35 20.87 6.47
C VAL A 86 -0.10 20.27 7.80
N HIS A 87 -0.27 18.94 7.89
CA HIS A 87 -0.73 18.26 9.09
C HIS A 87 -0.16 16.84 9.20
N ASN A 88 0.56 16.58 10.31
CA ASN A 88 1.23 15.29 10.56
C ASN A 88 0.35 14.25 11.30
N GLY A 89 -0.96 14.46 11.41
CA GLY A 89 -1.87 13.51 12.07
C GLY A 89 -2.43 12.44 11.12
N PRO A 90 -2.96 11.33 11.66
CA PRO A 90 -3.57 10.27 10.87
C PRO A 90 -4.81 10.80 10.14
N VAL A 91 -5.01 10.41 8.88
CA VAL A 91 -6.18 10.85 8.07
C VAL A 91 -7.51 10.45 8.75
N ALA A 92 -7.57 9.27 9.37
CA ALA A 92 -8.75 8.83 10.13
C ALA A 92 -9.09 9.72 11.35
N GLY A 93 -8.17 10.58 11.79
CA GLY A 93 -8.38 11.51 12.91
C GLY A 93 -9.13 12.79 12.54
N TYR A 94 -9.43 13.02 11.26
CA TYR A 94 -10.13 14.23 10.84
C TYR A 94 -11.61 14.19 11.20
N LEU A 95 -12.04 15.20 11.96
CA LEU A 95 -13.42 15.40 12.35
C LEU A 95 -14.13 16.35 11.39
N CYS A 96 -15.43 16.12 11.18
CA CYS A 96 -16.29 17.03 10.43
C CYS A 96 -16.25 18.44 11.06
N PRO A 97 -16.02 19.51 10.29
CA PRO A 97 -15.93 20.86 10.83
C PRO A 97 -17.25 21.34 11.45
N GLN A 98 -18.39 20.83 10.98
CA GLN A 98 -19.73 21.20 11.45
C GLN A 98 -20.14 20.39 12.69
N HIS A 99 -20.11 19.06 12.60
CA HIS A 99 -20.66 18.17 13.62
C HIS A 99 -19.64 17.67 14.64
N LYS A 100 -18.34 17.87 14.40
CA LYS A 100 -17.23 17.33 15.22
C LYS A 100 -17.26 15.80 15.37
N LEU A 101 -17.83 15.11 14.38
CA LEU A 101 -17.89 13.65 14.31
C LEU A 101 -16.82 13.10 13.38
N ALA A 102 -16.41 11.85 13.60
CA ALA A 102 -15.52 11.14 12.70
C ALA A 102 -16.11 11.04 11.28
N MET A 103 -15.26 11.23 10.28
CA MET A 103 -15.62 11.09 8.86
C MET A 103 -15.17 9.74 8.32
N GLN A 104 -15.73 9.34 7.17
CA GLN A 104 -15.54 8.03 6.56
C GLN A 104 -14.65 8.12 5.31
N GLU A 105 -13.85 7.09 5.03
CA GLU A 105 -13.05 7.03 3.79
C GLU A 105 -13.90 6.65 2.57
N GLN A 106 -15.08 6.04 2.81
CA GLN A 106 -16.04 5.62 1.81
C GLN A 106 -17.33 6.42 1.90
N GLY A 107 -18.03 6.53 0.77
CA GLY A 107 -19.30 7.24 0.64
C GLY A 107 -19.76 7.29 -0.82
N PRO A 108 -20.95 7.84 -1.11
CA PRO A 108 -21.41 8.03 -2.48
C PRO A 108 -20.53 9.06 -3.20
N LEU A 109 -20.09 8.76 -4.42
CA LEU A 109 -19.47 9.79 -5.26
C LEU A 109 -20.54 10.82 -5.67
N PRO A 110 -20.22 12.13 -5.62
CA PRO A 110 -21.10 13.16 -6.16
C PRO A 110 -21.34 12.94 -7.66
N GLU A 111 -22.58 13.18 -8.11
CA GLU A 111 -22.95 13.19 -9.54
C GLU A 111 -22.34 14.37 -10.31
#